data_AF-A0A353RMN8-F1
#
_entry.id   AF-A0A353RMN8-F1
#
_cell.length_a   1.000
_cell.length_b   1.000
_cell.length_c   1.000
_cell.angle_alpha   90.00
_cell.angle_beta   90.00
_cell.angle_gamma   90.00
#
_symmetry.space_group_name_H-M   'P 1'
#
loop_
_entity.id
_entity.type
_entity.pdbx_description
1 polymer ?
#
loop_
_entity_poly.entity_id
_entity_poly.type
_entity_poly.pdbx_seq_one_letter_code
_entity_poly.pdbx_strand_id
1 'polypeptide(L)'
;KEARFLLGDKVTFVRNCPDCNTPLVRNEDEAVHYCPNSEECPPQIKGRIEHFVTRKGMDITIGPETIALLFDKGLIRDAADLYTLRFEDIVHLERWAETSARNLLASIEKSKSVPYERVLFALG
;
A
#
# COMPACT_ATOMS: atom_id res chain seq x y z
N LYS A 1 32.41 2.89 12.41
CA LYS A 1 32.63 4.11 13.23
C LYS A 1 31.25 4.72 13.46
N GLU A 2 30.49 4.16 14.40
CA GLU A 2 29.11 4.58 14.65
C GLU A 2 29.13 5.96 15.31
N ALA A 3 28.58 6.96 14.63
CA ALA A 3 28.36 8.26 15.22
C ALA A 3 27.23 8.11 16.26
N ARG A 4 27.59 8.15 17.54
CA ARG A 4 26.62 8.38 18.61
C ARG A 4 25.94 9.73 18.33
N PHE A 5 24.65 9.69 17.98
CA PHE A 5 23.82 10.88 17.84
C PHE A 5 23.76 11.56 19.21
N LEU A 6 24.35 12.76 19.32
CA LEU A 6 24.34 13.50 20.59
C LEU A 6 23.02 14.26 20.71
N LEU A 7 22.52 14.41 21.93
CA LEU A 7 21.36 15.27 22.20
C LEU A 7 21.73 16.71 21.76
N GLY A 8 21.13 17.19 20.67
CA GLY A 8 21.36 18.55 20.14
C GLY A 8 21.82 18.63 18.68
N ASP A 9 22.11 17.51 18.02
CA ASP A 9 22.47 17.52 16.59
C ASP A 9 21.28 17.97 15.72
N LYS A 10 21.56 18.80 14.70
CA LYS A 10 20.55 19.30 13.77
C LYS A 10 19.96 18.14 12.96
N VAL A 11 18.62 18.00 12.98
CA VAL A 11 17.92 17.02 12.15
C VAL A 11 18.22 17.30 10.68
N THR A 12 18.75 16.29 9.98
CA THR A 12 19.02 16.34 8.55
C THR A 12 18.03 15.44 7.84
N PHE A 13 17.32 15.99 6.86
CA PHE A 13 16.43 15.19 6.02
C PHE A 13 17.25 14.28 5.11
N VAL A 14 16.79 13.05 4.95
CA VAL A 14 17.35 12.12 3.97
C VAL A 14 17.17 12.69 2.56
N ARG A 15 18.14 12.45 1.68
CA ARG A 15 18.09 12.91 0.27
C ARG A 15 17.57 11.84 -0.69
N ASN A 16 17.56 10.58 -0.26
CA ASN A 16 17.11 9.43 -1.01
C ASN A 16 16.00 8.74 -0.22
N CYS A 17 15.03 8.19 -0.95
CA CYS A 17 13.97 7.38 -0.36
C CYS A 17 14.57 6.17 0.36
N PRO A 18 14.21 5.90 1.64
CA PRO A 18 14.77 4.76 2.37
C PRO A 18 14.32 3.40 1.80
N ASP A 19 13.20 3.34 1.07
CA ASP A 19 12.65 2.09 0.52
C ASP A 19 13.14 1.76 -0.89
N CYS A 20 13.22 2.76 -1.79
CA CYS A 20 13.59 2.53 -3.20
C CYS A 20 14.85 3.28 -3.64
N ASN A 21 15.52 4.00 -2.73
CA ASN A 21 16.74 4.78 -2.97
C ASN A 21 16.63 5.91 -4.02
N THR A 22 15.44 6.18 -4.55
CA THR A 22 15.20 7.27 -5.51
C THR A 22 15.48 8.64 -4.85
N PRO A 23 16.17 9.59 -5.52
CA PRO A 23 16.34 10.94 -5.01
C PRO A 23 15.01 11.60 -4.69
N LEU A 24 14.87 12.15 -3.48
CA LEU A 24 13.66 12.85 -3.05
C LEU A 24 13.60 14.25 -3.67
N VAL A 25 12.38 14.67 -4.02
CA VAL A 25 12.09 16.00 -4.56
C VAL A 25 11.34 16.80 -3.51
N ARG A 26 11.69 18.08 -3.36
CA ARG A 26 10.94 19.05 -2.56
C ARG A 26 10.65 20.25 -3.46
N ASN A 27 9.36 20.52 -3.69
CA ASN A 27 8.94 21.70 -4.46
C ASN A 27 9.23 22.97 -3.64
N GLU A 28 9.51 24.07 -4.32
CA GLU A 28 9.96 25.32 -3.65
C GLU A 28 8.95 25.84 -2.62
N ASP A 29 7.66 25.64 -2.88
CA ASP A 29 6.55 26.08 -2.04
C ASP A 29 6.07 25.03 -1.02
N GLU A 30 6.73 23.87 -0.95
CA GLU A 30 6.30 22.75 -0.11
C GLU A 30 7.33 22.37 0.96
N ALA A 31 6.85 22.09 2.16
CA ALA A 31 7.69 21.63 3.26
C ALA A 31 8.08 20.14 3.13
N VAL A 32 7.30 19.36 2.36
CA VAL A 32 7.36 17.90 2.30
C VAL A 32 8.33 17.43 1.20
N HIS A 33 9.10 16.39 1.49
CA HIS A 33 9.91 15.69 0.49
C HIS A 33 9.14 14.49 -0.04
N TYR A 34 9.02 14.37 -1.36
CA TYR A 34 8.31 13.30 -2.04
C TYR A 34 9.28 12.38 -2.78
N CYS A 35 8.96 11.10 -2.80
CA CYS A 35 9.61 10.16 -3.71
C CYS A 35 8.92 10.27 -5.08
N PRO A 36 9.64 10.59 -6.17
CA PRO A 36 9.03 10.70 -7.50
C PRO A 36 8.79 9.34 -8.16
N ASN A 37 9.32 8.24 -7.61
CA ASN A 37 9.13 6.89 -8.14
C ASN A 37 7.75 6.35 -7.75
N SER A 38 6.73 6.70 -8.53
CA SER A 38 5.37 6.21 -8.31
C SER A 38 5.24 4.71 -8.59
N GLU A 39 5.91 4.19 -9.61
CA GLU A 39 5.62 2.85 -10.13
C GLU A 39 6.23 1.73 -9.29
N GLU A 40 7.44 1.90 -8.77
CA GLU A 40 8.18 0.80 -8.15
C GLU A 40 8.38 0.97 -6.64
N CYS A 41 8.13 2.16 -6.09
CA CYS A 41 8.37 2.44 -4.67
C CYS A 41 7.38 1.64 -3.79
N PRO A 42 7.85 0.68 -2.97
CA PRO A 42 6.98 -0.18 -2.17
C PRO A 42 5.95 0.56 -1.30
N PRO A 43 6.31 1.62 -0.54
CA PRO A 43 5.32 2.35 0.24
C PRO A 43 4.30 3.11 -0.63
N GLN A 44 4.65 3.54 -1.84
CA GLN A 44 3.68 4.18 -2.74
C GLN A 44 2.70 3.18 -3.31
N ILE A 45 3.17 2.01 -3.74
CA ILE A 45 2.31 0.94 -4.22
C ILE A 45 1.32 0.51 -3.13
N LYS A 46 1.85 0.17 -1.94
CA LYS A 46 1.02 -0.24 -0.80
C LYS A 46 0.04 0.85 -0.40
N GLY A 47 0.48 2.11 -0.35
CA GLY A 47 -0.37 3.26 -0.02
C GLY A 47 -1.52 3.48 -1.02
N ARG A 48 -1.27 3.31 -2.32
CA ARG A 48 -2.34 3.37 -3.33
C ARG A 48 -3.37 2.25 -3.15
N ILE A 49 -2.92 1.03 -2.88
CA ILE A 49 -3.81 -0.10 -2.62
C ILE A 49 -4.60 0.14 -1.33
N GLU A 50 -3.96 0.64 -0.27
CA GLU A 50 -4.60 1.01 0.99
C GLU A 50 -5.70 2.06 0.79
N HIS A 51 -5.44 3.10 -0.01
CA HIS A 51 -6.44 4.10 -0.38
C HIS A 51 -7.60 3.50 -1.17
N PHE A 52 -7.28 2.67 -2.17
CA PHE A 52 -8.25 2.01 -3.03
C PHE A 52 -9.25 1.17 -2.24
N VAL A 53 -8.79 0.40 -1.25
CA VAL A 53 -9.66 -0.51 -0.47
C VAL A 53 -10.50 0.19 0.60
N THR A 54 -10.28 1.48 0.87
CA THR A 54 -10.95 2.19 1.96
C THR A 54 -12.48 2.11 1.88
N ARG A 55 -13.14 2.32 3.03
CA ARG A 55 -14.60 2.42 3.12
C ARG A 55 -15.22 3.50 2.22
N LYS A 56 -14.45 4.53 1.81
CA LYS A 56 -14.90 5.55 0.84
C LYS A 56 -14.54 5.20 -0.61
N GLY A 57 -13.46 4.44 -0.82
CA GLY A 57 -13.08 3.84 -2.10
C GLY A 57 -13.92 2.60 -2.41
N MET A 58 -13.27 1.45 -2.58
CA MET A 58 -13.92 0.22 -3.04
C MET A 58 -14.57 -0.64 -1.94
N ASP A 59 -14.46 -0.25 -0.66
CA ASP A 59 -15.06 -0.98 0.49
C ASP A 59 -14.58 -2.43 0.64
N ILE A 60 -13.32 -2.71 0.31
CA ILE A 60 -12.76 -4.06 0.42
C ILE A 60 -12.29 -4.29 1.85
N THR A 61 -12.68 -5.41 2.46
CA THR A 61 -12.43 -5.69 3.88
C THR A 61 -11.02 -6.26 4.09
N ILE A 62 -10.02 -5.42 3.89
CA ILE A 62 -8.59 -5.75 4.03
C ILE A 62 -7.85 -4.61 4.75
N GLY A 63 -6.87 -4.96 5.58
CA GLY A 63 -6.05 -4.00 6.32
C GLY A 63 -4.63 -3.85 5.76
N PRO A 64 -3.87 -2.84 6.22
CA PRO A 64 -2.52 -2.52 5.73
C PRO A 64 -1.54 -3.69 5.92
N GLU A 65 -1.63 -4.42 7.04
CA GLU A 65 -0.78 -5.59 7.30
C GLU A 65 -0.98 -6.70 6.26
N THR A 66 -2.22 -6.95 5.84
CA THR A 66 -2.49 -7.94 4.79
C THR A 66 -2.02 -7.45 3.43
N ILE A 67 -2.19 -6.16 3.12
CA ILE A 67 -1.68 -5.58 1.88
C ILE A 67 -0.17 -5.72 1.81
N ALA A 68 0.53 -5.42 2.91
CA ALA A 68 1.98 -5.62 3.02
C ALA A 68 2.35 -7.10 2.82
N LEU A 69 1.66 -8.03 3.49
CA LEU A 69 1.90 -9.47 3.34
C LEU A 69 1.70 -9.95 1.89
N LEU A 70 0.61 -9.57 1.24
CA LEU A 70 0.32 -9.95 -0.14
C LEU A 70 1.36 -9.37 -1.10
N PHE A 71 1.76 -8.12 -0.89
CA PHE A 71 2.80 -7.46 -1.69
C PHE A 71 4.16 -8.14 -1.51
N ASP A 72 4.57 -8.43 -0.27
CA ASP A 72 5.84 -9.08 0.05
C ASP A 72 5.91 -10.52 -0.47
N LYS A 73 4.77 -11.21 -0.56
CA LYS A 73 4.63 -12.52 -1.19
C LYS A 73 4.56 -12.45 -2.73
N GLY A 74 4.54 -11.24 -3.31
CA GLY A 74 4.43 -11.03 -4.75
C GLY A 74 3.07 -11.38 -5.34
N LEU A 75 2.02 -11.47 -4.52
CA LEU A 75 0.66 -11.79 -4.94
C LEU A 75 -0.07 -10.56 -5.49
N ILE A 76 0.34 -9.35 -5.08
CA ILE A 76 -0.19 -8.09 -5.60
C ILE A 76 0.94 -7.09 -5.85
N ARG A 77 0.78 -6.30 -6.91
CA ARG A 77 1.65 -5.18 -7.33
C ARG A 77 0.83 -3.93 -7.63
N ASP A 78 -0.47 -4.06 -7.85
CA ASP A 78 -1.41 -2.95 -7.90
C ASP A 78 -2.80 -3.34 -7.35
N ALA A 79 -3.77 -2.43 -7.47
CA ALA A 79 -5.13 -2.67 -7.03
C ALA A 79 -5.91 -3.65 -7.92
N ALA A 80 -5.53 -3.80 -9.20
CA ALA A 80 -6.19 -4.72 -10.12
C ALA A 80 -5.89 -6.17 -9.76
N ASP A 81 -4.69 -6.45 -9.26
CA ASP A 81 -4.29 -7.79 -8.82
C ASP A 81 -5.20 -8.38 -7.72
N LEU A 82 -5.81 -7.53 -6.88
CA LEU A 82 -6.80 -7.96 -5.88
C LEU A 82 -7.93 -8.78 -6.51
N TYR A 83 -8.35 -8.45 -7.73
CA TYR A 83 -9.43 -9.12 -8.44
C TYR A 83 -9.03 -10.44 -9.09
N THR A 84 -7.74 -10.79 -9.05
CA THR A 84 -7.20 -12.05 -9.58
C THR A 84 -6.83 -13.05 -8.49
N LEU A 85 -6.82 -12.62 -7.21
CA LEU A 85 -6.56 -13.47 -6.06
C LEU A 85 -7.55 -14.63 -5.99
N ARG A 86 -7.03 -15.83 -5.72
CA ARG A 86 -7.82 -17.03 -5.51
C ARG A 86 -7.76 -17.45 -4.04
N PHE A 87 -8.66 -18.35 -3.66
CA PHE A 87 -8.75 -18.85 -2.30
C PHE A 87 -7.45 -19.51 -1.84
N GLU A 88 -6.82 -20.26 -2.74
CA GLU A 88 -5.57 -20.98 -2.50
C GLU A 88 -4.40 -20.03 -2.26
N ASP A 89 -4.42 -18.85 -2.88
CA ASP A 89 -3.36 -17.83 -2.72
C ASP A 89 -3.39 -17.21 -1.32
N ILE A 90 -4.56 -17.25 -0.63
CA ILE A 90 -4.79 -16.60 0.66
C ILE A 90 -4.80 -17.61 1.82
N VAL A 91 -5.46 -18.76 1.67
CA VAL A 91 -5.68 -19.72 2.76
C VAL A 91 -4.38 -20.34 3.30
N HIS A 92 -3.32 -20.36 2.47
CA HIS A 92 -2.00 -20.86 2.87
C HIS A 92 -1.12 -19.81 3.55
N LEU A 93 -1.60 -18.58 3.71
CA LEU A 93 -0.87 -17.53 4.42
C LEU A 93 -0.95 -17.75 5.94
N GLU A 94 0.10 -17.36 6.64
CA GLU A 94 0.14 -17.43 8.10
C GLU A 94 -1.00 -16.58 8.70
N ARG A 95 -1.70 -17.12 9.70
CA ARG A 95 -2.85 -16.48 10.37
C ARG A 95 -4.12 -16.30 9.52
N TRP A 96 -4.20 -16.96 8.35
CA TRP A 96 -5.43 -17.03 7.57
C TRP A 96 -6.19 -18.34 7.82
N ALA A 97 -7.51 -18.24 7.92
CA ALA A 97 -8.42 -19.37 8.00
C ALA A 97 -9.40 -19.33 6.82
N GLU A 98 -10.08 -20.44 6.55
CA GLU A 98 -11.00 -20.53 5.41
C GLU A 98 -12.05 -19.42 5.42
N THR A 99 -12.64 -19.12 6.59
CA THR A 99 -13.65 -18.07 6.74
C THR A 99 -13.11 -16.69 6.41
N SER A 100 -11.91 -16.33 6.89
CA SER A 100 -11.34 -15.01 6.61
C SER A 100 -10.97 -14.86 5.14
N ALA A 101 -10.40 -15.91 4.53
CA ALA A 101 -10.07 -15.94 3.11
C ALA A 101 -11.32 -15.76 2.24
N ARG A 102 -12.41 -16.48 2.55
CA ARG A 102 -13.69 -16.34 1.86
C ARG A 102 -14.30 -14.95 2.04
N ASN A 103 -14.22 -14.38 3.24
CA ASN A 103 -14.73 -13.02 3.50
C ASN A 103 -13.98 -11.96 2.69
N LEU A 104 -12.65 -12.07 2.57
CA LEU A 104 -11.86 -11.17 1.74
C LEU A 104 -12.31 -11.26 0.28
N LEU A 105 -12.33 -12.46 -0.31
CA LEU A 105 -12.76 -12.66 -1.70
C LEU A 105 -14.19 -12.18 -1.96
N ALA A 106 -15.11 -12.44 -1.01
CA ALA A 106 -16.48 -11.94 -1.11
C ALA A 106 -16.55 -10.41 -1.08
N SER A 107 -15.70 -9.74 -0.27
CA SER A 107 -15.64 -8.28 -0.25
C SER A 107 -15.05 -7.70 -1.55
N ILE A 108 -14.06 -8.37 -2.14
CA ILE A 108 -13.49 -8.01 -3.44
C ILE A 108 -14.57 -8.13 -4.53
N GLU A 109 -15.33 -9.23 -4.56
CA GLU A 109 -16.40 -9.39 -5.54
C GLU A 109 -17.49 -8.33 -5.37
N LYS A 110 -17.93 -8.09 -4.12
CA LYS A 110 -18.91 -7.05 -3.80
C LYS A 110 -18.44 -5.65 -4.22
N SER A 111 -17.14 -5.37 -4.15
CA SER A 111 -16.60 -4.05 -4.53
C SER A 111 -16.87 -3.69 -6.00
N LYS A 112 -17.07 -4.67 -6.88
CA LYS A 112 -17.36 -4.43 -8.30
C LYS A 112 -18.69 -3.72 -8.55
N SER A 113 -19.59 -3.71 -7.56
CA SER A 113 -20.90 -3.04 -7.64
C SER A 113 -20.94 -1.68 -6.95
N VAL A 114 -19.81 -1.10 -6.54
CA VAL A 114 -19.83 0.26 -5.98
C VAL A 114 -20.18 1.29 -7.06
N PRO A 115 -20.83 2.41 -6.69
CA PRO A 115 -21.05 3.52 -7.60
C PRO A 115 -19.75 4.08 -8.21
N TYR A 116 -19.82 4.57 -9.45
CA TYR A 116 -18.65 5.00 -10.22
C TYR A 116 -17.87 6.14 -9.55
N GLU A 117 -18.54 7.06 -8.84
CA GLU A 117 -17.88 8.13 -8.09
C GLU A 117 -16.91 7.59 -7.02
N ARG A 118 -17.18 6.40 -6.48
CA ARG A 118 -16.28 5.74 -5.54
C ARG A 118 -15.09 5.10 -6.24
N VAL A 119 -15.27 4.59 -7.46
CA VAL A 119 -14.18 4.10 -8.30
C VAL A 119 -13.22 5.24 -8.62
N LEU A 120 -13.76 6.40 -9.04
CA LEU A 120 -12.95 7.60 -9.28
C LEU A 120 -12.17 8.02 -8.04
N PHE A 121 -12.83 8.07 -6.87
CA PHE A 121 -12.15 8.38 -5.61
C PHE A 121 -11.06 7.36 -5.26
N ALA A 122 -11.29 6.06 -5.51
CA ALA A 122 -10.37 4.99 -5.16
C ALA A 122 -9.08 4.98 -6.01
N LEU A 123 -9.11 5.54 -7.22
CA LEU A 123 -7.94 5.61 -8.11
C LEU A 123 -6.88 6.63 -7.66
N GLY A 124 -7.18 7.44 -6.63
CA GLY A 124 -6.29 8.48 -6.10
C GLY A 124 -6.57 9.83 -6.71
#